data_AF-A0A1G2QJM7-F1
#
_entry.id   AF-A0A1G2QJM7-F1
#
_cell.length_a   1.000
_cell.length_b   1.000
_cell.length_c   1.000
_cell.angle_alpha   90.00
_cell.angle_beta   90.00
_cell.angle_gamma   90.00
#
_symmetry.space_group_name_H-M   'P 1'
#
loop_
_entity.id
_entity.type
_entity.pdbx_description
1 polymer ?
#
loop_
_entity_poly.entity_id
_entity_poly.type
_entity_poly.pdbx_seq_one_letter_code
_entity_poly.pdbx_strand_id
1 'polypeptide(L)'
;MSKPLTKITSAFFKALIIIFAFIGFVLTAGFLAQYFGLTKVPGAIDWRSRSFSSDTTKPQTNSAWQQSEEWSTLKKALVKDAPVIQRAARDAGVSPRLIATTIVSEQIRLFTSEREVFKQIFAPLSILGVQSQFSLGVTGIKYDTAQQVEANLQDRTSPFYLGPNFVHLLDFASTTDQGNERLTRLADQHDHYYSYLYTGLYLRQVTAQWQRAGVDISHQPGVLATLFNLGFAKSQPKSNPAIGGAEIEVGGQKYTFGGLAQEFYDSNELLTELPR
;
A
#
# COMPACT_ATOMS: atom_id res chain seq x y z
N MET A 1 33.37 -16.45 59.02
CA MET A 1 32.33 -15.39 58.99
C MET A 1 32.06 -15.00 57.53
N SER A 2 31.01 -15.54 56.91
CA SER A 2 30.60 -15.18 55.53
C SER A 2 29.07 -15.06 55.44
N LYS A 3 28.53 -13.93 55.92
CA LYS A 3 27.10 -13.60 55.82
C LYS A 3 26.74 -12.22 55.22
N PRO A 4 27.63 -11.38 54.62
CA PRO A 4 27.18 -10.12 54.03
C PRO A 4 26.86 -10.19 52.52
N LEU A 5 27.47 -11.13 51.77
CA LEU A 5 27.41 -11.09 50.29
C LEU A 5 26.05 -11.51 49.71
N THR A 6 25.34 -12.45 50.33
CA THR A 6 24.05 -12.99 49.85
C THR A 6 22.85 -12.06 50.09
N LYS A 7 22.92 -11.14 51.07
CA LYS A 7 21.86 -10.15 51.31
C LYS A 7 21.90 -9.00 50.30
N ILE A 8 23.09 -8.58 49.90
CA ILE A 8 23.29 -7.48 48.94
C ILE A 8 22.84 -7.89 47.53
N THR A 9 23.16 -9.12 47.11
CA THR A 9 22.71 -9.66 45.81
C THR A 9 21.18 -9.83 45.73
N SER A 10 20.54 -10.24 46.83
CA SER A 10 19.07 -10.34 46.90
C SER A 10 18.37 -8.98 46.84
N ALA A 11 18.91 -7.95 47.50
CA ALA A 11 18.36 -6.60 47.46
C ALA A 11 18.47 -5.98 46.06
N PHE A 12 19.62 -6.17 45.39
CA PHE A 12 19.83 -5.71 44.01
C PHE A 12 18.86 -6.38 43.02
N PHE A 13 18.69 -7.70 43.13
CA PHE A 13 17.78 -8.43 42.24
C PHE A 13 16.31 -8.02 42.42
N LYS A 14 15.87 -7.76 43.66
CA LYS A 14 14.54 -7.23 43.95
C LYS A 14 14.33 -5.84 43.36
N ALA A 15 15.34 -4.96 43.47
CA ALA A 15 15.29 -3.62 42.88
C ALA A 15 15.17 -3.70 41.35
N LEU A 16 15.92 -4.60 40.71
CA LEU A 16 15.84 -4.85 39.26
C LEU A 16 14.43 -5.27 38.84
N ILE A 17 13.83 -6.26 39.52
CA ILE A 17 12.47 -6.73 39.21
C ILE A 17 11.45 -5.59 39.34
N ILE A 18 11.56 -4.77 40.39
CA ILE A 18 10.64 -3.64 40.61
C ILE A 18 10.75 -2.62 39.47
N ILE A 19 11.97 -2.32 39.01
CA ILE A 19 12.20 -1.40 37.89
C ILE A 19 11.57 -1.95 36.60
N PHE A 20 11.81 -3.22 36.26
CA PHE A 20 11.22 -3.83 35.07
C PHE A 20 9.69 -3.91 35.16
N ALA A 21 9.13 -4.22 36.33
CA ALA A 21 7.68 -4.22 36.55
C ALA A 21 7.09 -2.82 36.36
N PHE A 22 7.77 -1.78 36.84
CA PHE A 22 7.33 -0.39 36.68
C PHE A 22 7.38 0.05 35.21
N ILE A 23 8.47 -0.26 34.50
CA ILE A 23 8.58 0.04 33.06
C ILE A 23 7.47 -0.69 32.28
N GLY A 24 7.26 -1.98 32.55
CA GLY A 24 6.20 -2.76 31.92
C GLY A 24 4.81 -2.20 32.20
N PHE A 25 4.56 -1.74 33.43
CA PHE A 25 3.31 -1.09 33.81
C PHE A 25 3.10 0.22 33.04
N VAL A 26 4.11 1.10 32.96
CA VAL A 26 4.02 2.38 32.23
C VAL A 26 3.76 2.15 30.73
N LEU A 27 4.46 1.18 30.11
CA LEU A 27 4.27 0.85 28.70
C LEU A 27 2.86 0.28 28.43
N THR A 28 2.38 -0.61 29.30
CA THR A 28 1.05 -1.22 29.17
C THR A 28 -0.05 -0.16 29.37
N ALA A 29 0.09 0.70 30.37
CA ALA A 29 -0.84 1.79 30.62
C ALA A 29 -0.86 2.80 29.46
N GLY A 30 0.31 3.13 28.89
CA GLY A 30 0.40 3.98 27.70
C GLY A 30 -0.26 3.35 26.47
N PHE A 31 -0.06 2.05 26.25
CA PHE A 31 -0.72 1.30 25.18
C PHE A 31 -2.25 1.30 25.35
N LEU A 32 -2.76 1.03 26.56
CA LEU A 32 -4.20 1.05 26.84
C LEU A 32 -4.79 2.45 26.69
N ALA A 33 -4.08 3.49 27.14
CA ALA A 33 -4.50 4.87 26.96
C ALA A 33 -4.63 5.25 25.48
N GLN A 34 -3.70 4.79 24.64
CA GLN A 34 -3.78 4.94 23.19
C GLN A 34 -4.92 4.11 22.57
N TYR A 35 -5.08 2.85 22.99
CA TYR A 35 -6.10 1.93 22.49
C TYR A 35 -7.53 2.43 22.77
N PHE A 36 -7.76 3.00 23.96
CA PHE A 36 -9.05 3.58 24.36
C PHE A 36 -9.21 5.06 23.98
N GLY A 37 -8.22 5.66 23.27
CA GLY A 37 -8.30 7.05 22.82
C GLY A 37 -8.29 8.10 23.93
N LEU A 38 -7.76 7.77 25.10
CA LEU A 38 -7.64 8.69 26.25
C LEU A 38 -6.57 9.76 26.03
N THR A 39 -5.67 9.56 25.07
CA THR A 39 -4.63 10.51 24.66
C THR A 39 -5.01 11.18 23.33
N LYS A 40 -5.53 12.42 23.38
CA LYS A 40 -5.76 13.28 22.20
C LYS A 40 -4.46 13.94 21.72
N VAL A 41 -3.42 13.15 21.47
CA VAL A 41 -2.20 13.66 20.84
C VAL A 41 -2.38 13.50 19.34
N PRO A 42 -2.26 14.57 18.52
CA PRO A 42 -2.27 14.44 17.06
C PRO A 42 -1.22 13.40 16.68
N GLY A 43 -1.65 12.32 16.02
CA GLY A 43 -0.74 11.22 15.71
C GLY A 43 0.41 11.71 14.84
N ALA A 44 1.56 11.01 14.90
CA ALA A 44 2.69 11.31 14.02
C ALA A 44 2.36 11.28 12.50
N ILE A 45 1.21 10.70 12.17
CA ILE A 45 0.65 10.63 10.82
C ILE A 45 0.08 12.00 10.38
N ASP A 46 -0.50 12.78 11.30
CA ASP A 46 -1.14 14.06 11.01
C ASP A 46 -0.17 15.21 10.72
N TRP A 47 1.03 15.21 11.33
CA TRP A 47 2.04 16.21 10.98
C TRP A 47 2.69 15.92 9.63
N ARG A 48 2.92 14.63 9.31
CA ARG A 48 3.51 14.22 8.03
C ARG A 48 2.61 14.54 6.86
N SER A 49 1.32 14.23 6.91
CA SER A 49 0.39 14.51 5.80
C SER A 49 0.31 16.01 5.45
N ARG A 50 0.41 16.88 6.47
CA ARG A 50 0.42 18.34 6.30
C ARG A 50 1.69 18.84 5.62
N SER A 51 2.87 18.30 5.92
CA SER A 51 4.11 18.67 5.24
C SER A 51 4.21 18.15 3.81
N PHE A 52 3.52 17.06 3.47
CA PHE A 52 3.43 16.58 2.07
C PHE A 52 2.39 17.33 1.24
N SER A 53 1.34 17.87 1.86
CA SER A 53 0.30 18.63 1.14
C SER A 53 0.81 19.96 0.56
N SER A 54 1.88 20.54 1.12
CA SER A 54 2.47 21.80 0.67
C SER A 54 3.27 21.73 -0.64
N ASP A 55 3.59 20.55 -1.16
CA ASP A 55 4.40 20.40 -2.39
C ASP A 55 3.57 20.27 -3.69
N THR A 56 2.24 20.27 -3.60
CA THR A 56 1.33 20.04 -4.75
C THR A 56 1.22 21.20 -5.76
N THR A 57 2.01 22.27 -5.64
CA THR A 57 1.86 23.50 -6.46
C THR A 57 3.00 23.80 -7.43
N LYS A 58 3.91 22.87 -7.71
CA LYS A 58 4.94 23.09 -8.75
C LYS A 58 4.82 22.07 -9.90
N PRO A 59 4.54 22.52 -11.13
CA PRO A 59 4.78 21.69 -12.30
C PRO A 59 6.30 21.57 -12.46
N GLN A 60 6.88 20.44 -12.04
CA GLN A 60 8.32 20.21 -12.14
C GLN A 60 8.60 19.00 -13.04
N THR A 61 8.99 19.30 -14.27
CA THR A 61 9.98 18.49 -14.98
C THR A 61 11.21 18.38 -14.07
N ASN A 62 11.54 17.16 -13.61
CA ASN A 62 12.70 16.78 -12.77
C ASN A 62 12.43 16.57 -11.26
N SER A 63 11.45 15.75 -10.89
CA SER A 63 11.39 15.24 -9.51
C SER A 63 12.54 14.24 -9.24
N ALA A 64 13.01 14.12 -7.99
CA ALA A 64 14.16 13.26 -7.67
C ALA A 64 13.90 11.78 -7.99
N TRP A 65 12.67 11.31 -7.84
CA TRP A 65 12.29 9.95 -8.23
C TRP A 65 12.39 9.73 -9.75
N GLN A 66 12.07 10.72 -10.60
CA GLN A 66 12.19 10.60 -12.07
C GLN A 66 13.65 10.45 -12.53
N GLN A 67 14.60 10.95 -11.75
CA GLN A 67 16.03 10.86 -12.07
C GLN A 67 16.69 9.61 -11.49
N SER A 68 15.94 8.82 -10.71
CA SER A 68 16.46 7.64 -10.04
C SER A 68 16.64 6.45 -11.00
N GLU A 69 17.55 5.55 -10.64
CA GLU A 69 17.78 4.31 -11.38
C GLU A 69 16.61 3.34 -11.23
N GLU A 70 15.96 3.37 -10.07
CA GLU A 70 14.75 2.65 -9.73
C GLU A 70 13.63 3.00 -10.71
N TRP A 71 13.41 4.29 -10.96
CA TRP A 71 12.45 4.74 -11.94
C TRP A 71 12.83 4.33 -13.36
N SER A 72 14.10 4.51 -13.77
CA SER A 72 14.56 4.12 -15.11
C SER A 72 14.32 2.63 -15.38
N THR A 73 14.54 1.78 -14.37
CA THR A 73 14.28 0.34 -14.41
C THR A 73 12.78 0.05 -14.47
N LEU A 74 12.02 0.63 -13.55
CA LEU A 74 10.58 0.43 -13.46
C LEU A 74 9.85 0.88 -14.73
N LYS A 75 10.27 2.00 -15.32
CA LYS A 75 9.70 2.55 -16.56
C LYS A 75 9.74 1.51 -17.68
N LYS A 76 10.86 0.81 -17.85
CA LYS A 76 11.01 -0.26 -18.85
C LYS A 76 10.07 -1.44 -18.57
N ALA A 77 9.97 -1.84 -17.30
CA ALA A 77 9.07 -2.91 -16.87
C ALA A 77 7.60 -2.54 -17.12
N LEU A 78 7.19 -1.31 -16.79
CA LEU A 78 5.84 -0.80 -17.03
C LEU A 78 5.49 -0.71 -18.52
N VAL A 79 6.43 -0.32 -19.40
CA VAL A 79 6.22 -0.35 -20.85
C VAL A 79 5.94 -1.78 -21.34
N LYS A 80 6.69 -2.76 -20.84
CA LYS A 80 6.48 -4.18 -21.18
C LYS A 80 5.10 -4.68 -20.72
N ASP A 81 4.68 -4.27 -19.53
CA ASP A 81 3.43 -4.72 -18.92
C ASP A 81 2.21 -3.89 -19.31
N ALA A 82 2.38 -2.76 -20.01
CA ALA A 82 1.32 -1.84 -20.38
C ALA A 82 0.11 -2.53 -21.06
N PRO A 83 0.27 -3.48 -22.01
CA PRO A 83 -0.88 -4.18 -22.60
C PRO A 83 -1.71 -4.97 -21.57
N VAL A 84 -1.06 -5.57 -20.56
CA VAL A 84 -1.71 -6.34 -19.51
C VAL A 84 -2.40 -5.40 -18.52
N ILE A 85 -1.74 -4.31 -18.12
CA ILE A 85 -2.32 -3.26 -17.27
C ILE A 85 -3.56 -2.67 -17.94
N GLN A 86 -3.49 -2.35 -19.23
CA GLN A 86 -4.62 -1.82 -19.99
C GLN A 86 -5.79 -2.80 -20.07
N ARG A 87 -5.53 -4.10 -20.22
CA ARG A 87 -6.58 -5.13 -20.19
C ARG A 87 -7.26 -5.17 -18.84
N ALA A 88 -6.50 -5.33 -17.76
CA ALA A 88 -7.03 -5.34 -16.40
C ALA A 88 -7.79 -4.05 -16.04
N ALA A 89 -7.31 -2.88 -16.51
CA ALA A 89 -7.97 -1.59 -16.29
C ALA A 89 -9.35 -1.51 -16.96
N ARG A 90 -9.44 -1.98 -18.22
CA ARG A 90 -10.73 -2.06 -18.94
C ARG A 90 -11.72 -2.94 -18.19
N ASP A 91 -11.28 -4.13 -17.77
CA ASP A 91 -12.14 -5.10 -17.11
C ASP A 91 -12.57 -4.63 -15.70
N ALA A 92 -11.69 -3.89 -14.99
CA ALA A 92 -12.00 -3.26 -13.71
C ALA A 92 -12.80 -1.94 -13.82
N GLY A 93 -12.94 -1.36 -15.02
CA GLY A 93 -13.60 -0.08 -15.22
C GLY A 93 -12.88 1.10 -14.57
N VAL A 94 -11.55 1.10 -14.61
CA VAL A 94 -10.68 2.20 -14.14
C VAL A 94 -9.66 2.57 -15.21
N SER A 95 -8.95 3.68 -15.06
CA SER A 95 -7.86 3.98 -16.01
C SER A 95 -6.60 3.16 -15.73
N PRO A 96 -5.85 2.78 -16.77
CA PRO A 96 -4.60 2.06 -16.60
C PRO A 96 -3.58 2.88 -15.80
N ARG A 97 -3.61 4.21 -15.93
CA ARG A 97 -2.75 5.08 -15.12
C ARG A 97 -3.06 4.98 -13.65
N LEU A 98 -4.34 4.90 -13.27
CA LEU A 98 -4.73 4.76 -11.86
C LEU A 98 -4.17 3.47 -11.25
N ILE A 99 -4.24 2.34 -11.96
CA ILE A 99 -3.57 1.10 -11.52
C ILE A 99 -2.06 1.32 -11.42
N ALA A 100 -1.44 1.97 -12.40
CA ALA A 100 -0.01 2.21 -12.38
C ALA A 100 0.49 3.07 -11.21
N THR A 101 -0.34 3.96 -10.65
CA THR A 101 0.05 4.75 -9.46
C THR A 101 0.42 3.87 -8.25
N THR A 102 -0.28 2.75 -8.05
CA THR A 102 0.01 1.83 -6.95
C THR A 102 1.26 0.99 -7.27
N ILE A 103 1.41 0.56 -8.53
CA ILE A 103 2.62 -0.15 -8.98
C ILE A 103 3.86 0.71 -8.76
N VAL A 104 3.81 1.99 -9.15
CA VAL A 104 4.96 2.90 -9.03
C VAL A 104 5.41 3.04 -7.59
N SER A 105 4.46 3.27 -6.69
CA SER A 105 4.76 3.44 -5.28
C SER A 105 5.27 2.15 -4.65
N GLU A 106 4.68 1.00 -4.99
CA GLU A 106 5.09 -0.29 -4.43
C GLU A 106 6.46 -0.76 -4.94
N GLN A 107 6.71 -0.63 -6.24
CA GLN A 107 7.96 -1.12 -6.85
C GLN A 107 9.13 -0.20 -6.53
N ILE A 108 8.95 1.13 -6.49
CA ILE A 108 10.01 2.03 -6.01
C ILE A 108 10.33 1.75 -4.54
N ARG A 109 9.30 1.54 -3.70
CA ARG A 109 9.52 1.12 -2.31
C ARG A 109 10.31 -0.18 -2.21
N LEU A 110 9.96 -1.19 -3.02
CA LEU A 110 10.68 -2.46 -3.06
C LEU A 110 12.13 -2.30 -3.52
N PHE A 111 12.37 -1.55 -4.60
CA PHE A 111 13.71 -1.35 -5.17
C PHE A 111 14.64 -0.56 -4.25
N THR A 112 14.06 0.30 -3.42
CA THR A 112 14.78 1.11 -2.43
C THR A 112 15.03 0.36 -1.13
N SER A 113 14.12 -0.52 -0.70
CA SER A 113 14.33 -1.38 0.48
C SER A 113 15.25 -2.57 0.20
N GLU A 114 15.18 -3.16 -1.00
CA GLU A 114 15.93 -4.35 -1.40
C GLU A 114 17.07 -4.01 -2.38
N ARG A 115 17.96 -3.07 -1.99
CA ARG A 115 18.98 -2.50 -2.90
C ARG A 115 19.89 -3.54 -3.56
N GLU A 116 20.33 -4.55 -2.81
CA GLU A 116 21.21 -5.60 -3.36
C GLU A 116 20.48 -6.47 -4.39
N VAL A 117 19.26 -6.89 -4.09
CA VAL A 117 18.41 -7.67 -5.02
C VAL A 117 18.07 -6.84 -6.25
N PHE A 118 17.77 -5.55 -6.06
CA PHE A 118 17.55 -4.62 -7.17
C PHE A 118 18.75 -4.57 -8.12
N LYS A 119 19.96 -4.41 -7.59
CA LYS A 119 21.18 -4.31 -8.40
C LYS A 119 21.53 -5.61 -9.14
N GLN A 120 21.31 -6.75 -8.50
CA GLN A 120 21.71 -8.05 -9.06
C GLN A 120 20.65 -8.65 -9.99
N ILE A 121 19.36 -8.35 -9.79
CA ILE A 121 18.25 -9.04 -10.45
C ILE A 121 17.33 -8.06 -11.19
N PHE A 122 16.75 -7.09 -10.50
CA PHE A 122 15.68 -6.25 -11.09
C PHE A 122 16.21 -5.28 -12.15
N ALA A 123 17.30 -4.57 -11.87
CA ALA A 123 17.88 -3.58 -12.79
C ALA A 123 18.41 -4.21 -14.09
N PRO A 124 19.21 -5.30 -14.07
CA PRO A 124 19.71 -5.93 -15.30
C PRO A 124 18.59 -6.49 -16.19
N LEU A 125 17.54 -7.04 -15.58
CA LEU A 125 16.45 -7.71 -16.30
C LEU A 125 15.26 -6.79 -16.61
N SER A 126 15.19 -5.61 -15.98
CA SER A 126 14.05 -4.68 -16.09
C SER A 126 12.71 -5.36 -15.81
N ILE A 127 12.63 -6.08 -14.68
CA ILE A 127 11.46 -6.83 -14.24
C ILE A 127 10.87 -6.23 -12.96
N LEU A 128 9.58 -6.52 -12.72
CA LEU A 128 8.90 -6.18 -11.47
C LEU A 128 9.24 -7.23 -10.40
N GLY A 129 9.36 -6.80 -9.15
CA GLY A 129 9.51 -7.71 -8.03
C GLY A 129 8.17 -8.28 -7.59
N VAL A 130 8.08 -9.61 -7.51
CA VAL A 130 6.95 -10.33 -6.90
C VAL A 130 7.22 -10.47 -5.42
N GLN A 131 6.38 -9.85 -4.58
CA GLN A 131 6.52 -9.96 -3.13
C GLN A 131 5.97 -11.30 -2.61
N SER A 132 6.51 -11.77 -1.48
CA SER A 132 6.07 -13.01 -0.84
C SER A 132 5.57 -12.81 0.60
N GLN A 133 4.73 -13.75 1.03
CA GLN A 133 4.18 -14.00 2.37
C GLN A 133 3.18 -12.98 2.94
N PHE A 134 3.29 -11.67 2.67
CA PHE A 134 2.35 -10.66 3.23
C PHE A 134 1.76 -9.68 2.20
N SER A 135 2.34 -9.62 1.01
CA SER A 135 1.91 -8.78 -0.10
C SER A 135 2.24 -9.54 -1.38
N LEU A 136 1.28 -9.70 -2.27
CA LEU A 136 1.32 -10.67 -3.37
C LEU A 136 1.43 -9.96 -4.72
N GLY A 137 2.13 -10.60 -5.64
CA GLY A 137 2.29 -10.11 -6.99
C GLY A 137 3.12 -8.85 -7.08
N VAL A 138 2.96 -8.15 -8.21
CA VAL A 138 3.73 -6.95 -8.57
C VAL A 138 3.11 -5.66 -8.05
N THR A 139 1.86 -5.70 -7.58
CA THR A 139 1.18 -4.57 -6.95
C THR A 139 1.22 -4.61 -5.42
N GLY A 140 1.72 -5.69 -4.82
CA GLY A 140 1.81 -5.84 -3.37
C GLY A 140 0.46 -5.95 -2.66
N ILE A 141 -0.58 -6.45 -3.34
CA ILE A 141 -1.90 -6.62 -2.71
C ILE A 141 -1.83 -7.66 -1.59
N LYS A 142 -2.36 -7.33 -0.41
CA LYS A 142 -2.41 -8.27 0.72
C LYS A 142 -3.44 -9.36 0.45
N TYR A 143 -3.18 -10.57 0.94
CA TYR A 143 -4.05 -11.73 0.72
C TYR A 143 -5.47 -11.50 1.28
N ASP A 144 -5.59 -10.95 2.49
CA ASP A 144 -6.86 -10.59 3.12
C ASP A 144 -7.64 -9.54 2.31
N THR A 145 -6.92 -8.58 1.71
CA THR A 145 -7.48 -7.55 0.86
C THR A 145 -8.02 -8.14 -0.44
N ALA A 146 -7.30 -9.10 -1.04
CA ALA A 146 -7.80 -9.83 -2.21
C ALA A 146 -9.08 -10.62 -1.90
N GLN A 147 -9.12 -11.34 -0.78
CA GLN A 147 -10.35 -12.01 -0.32
C GLN A 147 -11.50 -11.02 -0.11
N GLN A 148 -11.21 -9.85 0.43
CA GLN A 148 -12.23 -8.82 0.65
C GLN A 148 -12.73 -8.20 -0.66
N VAL A 149 -11.87 -8.05 -1.68
CA VAL A 149 -12.29 -7.65 -3.03
C VAL A 149 -13.32 -8.64 -3.57
N GLU A 150 -13.04 -9.94 -3.51
CA GLU A 150 -13.95 -11.00 -3.95
C GLU A 150 -15.29 -10.95 -3.20
N ALA A 151 -15.25 -10.88 -1.87
CA ALA A 151 -16.45 -10.82 -1.04
C ALA A 151 -17.32 -9.59 -1.38
N ASN A 152 -16.68 -8.42 -1.55
CA ASN A 152 -17.37 -7.19 -1.93
C ASN A 152 -18.00 -7.24 -3.33
N LEU A 153 -17.48 -8.05 -4.26
CA LEU A 153 -18.09 -8.24 -5.57
C LEU A 153 -19.37 -9.07 -5.50
N GLN A 154 -19.54 -9.90 -4.48
CA GLN A 154 -20.70 -10.78 -4.32
C GLN A 154 -21.77 -10.14 -3.41
N ASP A 155 -21.34 -9.43 -2.37
CA ASP A 155 -22.24 -8.84 -1.38
C ASP A 155 -22.91 -7.56 -1.90
N ARG A 156 -24.17 -7.68 -2.32
CA ARG A 156 -25.00 -6.57 -2.81
C ARG A 156 -25.29 -5.50 -1.74
N THR A 157 -25.12 -5.84 -0.46
CA THR A 157 -25.31 -4.91 0.66
C THR A 157 -24.03 -4.18 1.05
N SER A 158 -22.87 -4.66 0.55
CA SER A 158 -21.59 -4.02 0.80
C SER A 158 -21.57 -2.61 0.21
N PRO A 159 -21.09 -1.59 0.97
CA PRO A 159 -20.91 -0.25 0.42
C PRO A 159 -19.84 -0.23 -0.69
N PHE A 160 -19.07 -1.31 -0.85
CA PHE A 160 -18.07 -1.51 -1.90
C PHE A 160 -18.61 -2.22 -3.14
N TYR A 161 -19.85 -2.73 -3.13
CA TYR A 161 -20.40 -3.51 -4.25
C TYR A 161 -20.33 -2.75 -5.58
N LEU A 162 -19.95 -3.41 -6.67
CA LEU A 162 -19.78 -2.74 -7.98
C LEU A 162 -20.95 -2.92 -8.94
N GLY A 163 -21.91 -3.79 -8.60
CA GLY A 163 -23.02 -4.13 -9.49
C GLY A 163 -22.83 -5.47 -10.20
N PRO A 164 -23.88 -5.97 -10.88
CA PRO A 164 -23.94 -7.32 -11.43
C PRO A 164 -22.87 -7.59 -12.49
N ASN A 165 -22.44 -6.57 -13.24
CA ASN A 165 -21.45 -6.71 -14.32
C ASN A 165 -20.05 -7.13 -13.83
N PHE A 166 -19.75 -6.96 -12.54
CA PHE A 166 -18.44 -7.27 -11.97
C PHE A 166 -18.41 -8.58 -11.20
N VAL A 167 -19.57 -9.18 -10.91
CA VAL A 167 -19.71 -10.35 -10.03
C VAL A 167 -18.87 -11.53 -10.50
N HIS A 168 -18.76 -11.74 -11.81
CA HIS A 168 -18.11 -12.90 -12.41
C HIS A 168 -16.64 -12.68 -12.81
N LEU A 169 -16.07 -11.50 -12.54
CA LEU A 169 -14.71 -11.17 -12.99
C LEU A 169 -13.62 -11.98 -12.26
N LEU A 170 -13.93 -12.48 -11.06
CA LEU A 170 -12.99 -13.22 -10.23
C LEU A 170 -13.44 -14.67 -9.95
N ASP A 171 -14.42 -15.19 -10.70
CA ASP A 171 -14.92 -16.56 -10.51
C ASP A 171 -13.76 -17.56 -10.52
N PHE A 172 -13.74 -18.43 -9.51
CA PHE A 172 -12.74 -19.49 -9.38
C PHE A 172 -13.14 -20.70 -10.22
N ALA A 173 -12.15 -21.33 -10.86
CA ALA A 173 -12.38 -22.60 -11.56
C ALA A 173 -12.63 -23.74 -10.56
N SER A 174 -12.00 -23.67 -9.39
CA SER A 174 -12.18 -24.65 -8.31
C SER A 174 -13.15 -24.15 -7.23
N THR A 175 -14.04 -25.02 -6.77
CA THR A 175 -14.89 -24.77 -5.60
C THR A 175 -14.25 -25.21 -4.27
N THR A 176 -13.17 -26.00 -4.32
CA THR A 176 -12.54 -26.61 -3.14
C THR A 176 -11.14 -26.07 -2.83
N ASP A 177 -10.49 -25.41 -3.79
CA ASP A 177 -9.12 -24.90 -3.65
C ASP A 177 -8.96 -23.44 -4.13
N GLN A 178 -9.95 -22.61 -3.79
CA GLN A 178 -9.94 -21.17 -4.13
C GLN A 178 -8.74 -20.44 -3.53
N GLY A 179 -8.23 -20.92 -2.39
CA GLY A 179 -7.03 -20.40 -1.71
C GLY A 179 -5.80 -20.44 -2.59
N ASN A 180 -5.45 -21.64 -3.06
CA ASN A 180 -4.30 -21.86 -3.92
C ASN A 180 -4.48 -21.23 -5.32
N GLU A 181 -5.69 -21.27 -5.87
CA GLU A 181 -5.99 -20.62 -7.14
C GLU A 181 -5.77 -19.11 -7.05
N ARG A 182 -6.22 -18.46 -5.97
CA ARG A 182 -5.95 -17.03 -5.70
C ARG A 182 -4.46 -16.74 -5.61
N LEU A 183 -3.71 -17.54 -4.85
CA LEU A 183 -2.25 -17.37 -4.73
C LEU A 183 -1.56 -17.52 -6.09
N THR A 184 -1.95 -18.53 -6.87
CA THR A 184 -1.42 -18.77 -8.22
C THR A 184 -1.69 -17.57 -9.13
N ARG A 185 -2.94 -17.07 -9.16
CA ARG A 185 -3.33 -15.89 -9.94
C ARG A 185 -2.51 -14.65 -9.56
N LEU A 186 -2.32 -14.39 -8.26
CA LEU A 186 -1.65 -13.19 -7.79
C LEU A 186 -0.12 -13.27 -7.91
N ALA A 187 0.47 -14.47 -7.81
CA ALA A 187 1.91 -14.68 -7.83
C ALA A 187 2.45 -15.16 -9.19
N ASP A 188 1.62 -15.21 -10.23
CA ASP A 188 2.04 -15.60 -11.57
C ASP A 188 3.14 -14.65 -12.08
N GLN A 189 4.31 -15.21 -12.38
CA GLN A 189 5.49 -14.46 -12.83
C GLN A 189 5.48 -14.17 -14.35
N HIS A 190 4.57 -14.79 -15.10
CA HIS A 190 4.48 -14.70 -16.56
C HIS A 190 3.28 -13.86 -17.01
N ASP A 191 2.18 -13.89 -16.26
CA ASP A 191 1.00 -13.06 -16.50
C ASP A 191 0.52 -12.34 -15.24
N HIS A 192 0.87 -11.06 -15.11
CA HIS A 192 0.48 -10.22 -13.98
C HIS A 192 -0.98 -9.73 -14.03
N TYR A 193 -1.79 -10.22 -14.99
CA TYR A 193 -3.17 -9.77 -15.19
C TYR A 193 -4.00 -9.73 -13.92
N TYR A 194 -4.00 -10.81 -13.12
CA TYR A 194 -4.81 -10.84 -11.91
C TYR A 194 -4.25 -9.90 -10.83
N SER A 195 -2.93 -9.73 -10.70
CA SER A 195 -2.37 -8.72 -9.79
C SER A 195 -2.89 -7.32 -10.13
N TYR A 196 -2.97 -6.97 -11.42
CA TYR A 196 -3.54 -5.69 -11.87
C TYR A 196 -5.06 -5.63 -11.74
N LEU A 197 -5.78 -6.71 -12.06
CA LEU A 197 -7.24 -6.75 -12.00
C LEU A 197 -7.73 -6.57 -10.56
N TYR A 198 -7.15 -7.29 -9.60
CA TYR A 198 -7.50 -7.14 -8.19
C TYR A 198 -7.22 -5.71 -7.69
N THR A 199 -6.13 -5.11 -8.16
CA THR A 199 -5.78 -3.72 -7.82
C THR A 199 -6.79 -2.73 -8.40
N GLY A 200 -7.14 -2.87 -9.68
CA GLY A 200 -8.17 -2.04 -10.32
C GLY A 200 -9.53 -2.17 -9.64
N LEU A 201 -9.94 -3.40 -9.31
CA LEU A 201 -11.19 -3.68 -8.61
C LEU A 201 -11.20 -3.08 -7.21
N TYR A 202 -10.10 -3.19 -6.45
CA TYR A 202 -9.97 -2.52 -5.16
C TYR A 202 -10.20 -1.00 -5.29
N LEU A 203 -9.50 -0.35 -6.24
CA LEU A 203 -9.57 1.09 -6.46
C LEU A 203 -11.00 1.50 -6.87
N ARG A 204 -11.66 0.70 -7.70
CA ARG A 204 -13.05 0.89 -8.11
C ARG A 204 -14.02 0.75 -6.94
N GLN A 205 -13.83 -0.26 -6.08
CA GLN A 205 -14.64 -0.53 -4.90
C GLN A 205 -14.56 0.62 -3.89
N VAL A 206 -13.35 1.08 -3.59
CA VAL A 206 -13.13 2.24 -2.70
C VAL A 206 -13.75 3.50 -3.28
N THR A 207 -13.57 3.76 -4.59
CA THR A 207 -14.19 4.91 -5.26
C THR A 207 -15.72 4.86 -5.12
N ALA A 208 -16.34 3.70 -5.37
CA ALA A 208 -17.79 3.52 -5.26
C ALA A 208 -18.30 3.73 -3.83
N GLN A 209 -17.58 3.24 -2.82
CA GLN A 209 -17.92 3.46 -1.40
C GLN A 209 -17.95 4.94 -1.04
N TRP A 210 -16.95 5.71 -1.47
CA TRP A 210 -16.87 7.14 -1.19
C TRP A 210 -17.93 7.94 -1.94
N GLN A 211 -18.17 7.63 -3.21
CA GLN A 211 -19.22 8.25 -4.00
C GLN A 211 -20.61 8.04 -3.37
N ARG A 212 -20.90 6.84 -2.88
CA ARG A 212 -22.16 6.56 -2.13
C ARG A 212 -22.28 7.34 -0.84
N ALA A 213 -21.16 7.67 -0.20
CA ALA A 213 -21.12 8.52 0.98
C ALA A 213 -21.16 10.03 0.64
N GLY A 214 -21.32 10.41 -0.63
CA GLY A 214 -21.45 11.79 -1.08
C GLY A 214 -20.13 12.53 -1.27
N VAL A 215 -18.99 11.82 -1.28
CA VAL A 215 -17.66 12.41 -1.51
C VAL A 215 -16.99 11.72 -2.69
N ASP A 216 -16.73 12.45 -3.77
CA ASP A 216 -16.06 11.87 -4.94
C ASP A 216 -14.53 11.99 -4.84
N ILE A 217 -13.86 10.84 -4.82
CA ILE A 217 -12.39 10.73 -4.81
C ILE A 217 -11.86 10.12 -6.11
N SER A 218 -12.70 9.96 -7.13
CA SER A 218 -12.31 9.38 -8.43
C SER A 218 -11.14 10.11 -9.11
N HIS A 219 -11.00 11.41 -8.84
CA HIS A 219 -9.92 12.27 -9.33
C HIS A 219 -8.80 12.52 -8.30
N GLN A 220 -8.73 11.72 -7.23
CA GLN A 220 -7.75 11.87 -6.15
C GLN A 220 -6.85 10.62 -6.06
N PRO A 221 -5.98 10.38 -7.06
CA PRO A 221 -5.19 9.16 -7.16
C PRO A 221 -4.26 8.96 -5.97
N GLY A 222 -3.71 10.03 -5.40
CA GLY A 222 -2.90 9.94 -4.18
C GLY A 222 -3.68 9.41 -2.98
N VAL A 223 -4.94 9.84 -2.81
CA VAL A 223 -5.84 9.32 -1.75
C VAL A 223 -6.18 7.86 -2.00
N LEU A 224 -6.52 7.50 -3.24
CA LEU A 224 -6.84 6.13 -3.61
C LEU A 224 -5.65 5.18 -3.37
N ALA A 225 -4.43 5.60 -3.74
CA ALA A 225 -3.21 4.85 -3.48
C ALA A 225 -2.89 4.76 -1.98
N THR A 226 -3.14 5.82 -1.20
CA THR A 226 -3.05 5.75 0.27
C THR A 226 -3.99 4.71 0.85
N LEU A 227 -5.25 4.69 0.39
CA LEU A 227 -6.23 3.71 0.86
C LEU A 227 -5.83 2.29 0.46
N PHE A 228 -5.31 2.07 -0.75
CA PHE A 228 -4.75 0.79 -1.18
C PHE A 228 -3.64 0.30 -0.25
N ASN A 229 -2.67 1.17 0.08
CA ASN A 229 -1.57 0.83 0.99
C ASN A 229 -2.08 0.46 2.41
N LEU A 230 -3.16 1.08 2.85
CA LEU A 230 -3.74 0.89 4.19
C LEU A 230 -4.77 -0.26 4.28
N GLY A 231 -5.48 -0.57 3.20
CA GLY A 231 -6.56 -1.56 3.13
C GLY A 231 -7.96 -1.00 3.44
N PHE A 232 -9.00 -1.79 3.13
CA PHE A 232 -10.42 -1.38 3.22
C PHE A 232 -10.85 -0.86 4.60
N ALA A 233 -10.31 -1.44 5.69
CA ALA A 233 -10.65 -1.05 7.06
C ALA A 233 -10.33 0.43 7.36
N LYS A 234 -9.43 1.05 6.59
CA LYS A 234 -9.08 2.47 6.70
C LYS A 234 -9.84 3.37 5.72
N SER A 235 -10.65 2.79 4.83
CA SER A 235 -11.51 3.54 3.92
C SER A 235 -12.75 4.06 4.65
N GLN A 236 -12.59 5.25 5.25
CA GLN A 236 -13.62 5.96 5.99
C GLN A 236 -13.92 7.28 5.26
N PRO A 237 -15.03 7.38 4.52
CA PRO A 237 -15.40 8.59 3.79
C PRO A 237 -15.45 9.81 4.71
N LYS A 238 -14.83 10.89 4.26
CA LYS A 238 -14.77 12.17 4.97
C LYS A 238 -14.60 13.32 3.98
N SER A 239 -15.02 14.52 4.36
CA SER A 239 -15.00 15.70 3.48
C SER A 239 -13.61 16.14 3.04
N ASN A 240 -12.57 15.83 3.83
CA ASN A 240 -11.19 16.17 3.52
C ASN A 240 -10.29 14.92 3.62
N PRO A 241 -10.29 14.05 2.59
CA PRO A 241 -9.33 12.96 2.52
C PRO A 241 -7.89 13.50 2.49
N ALA A 242 -6.96 12.74 3.07
CA ALA A 242 -5.56 13.13 3.13
C ALA A 242 -4.70 12.12 2.38
N ILE A 243 -3.70 12.62 1.67
CA ILE A 243 -2.66 11.81 1.04
C ILE A 243 -1.64 11.39 2.11
N GLY A 244 -1.23 10.13 2.09
CA GLY A 244 -0.29 9.54 3.05
C GLY A 244 0.10 8.10 2.69
N GLY A 245 0.31 7.27 3.72
CA GLY A 245 0.80 5.89 3.58
C GLY A 245 2.24 5.74 4.08
N ALA A 246 2.86 4.60 3.78
CA ALA A 246 4.26 4.35 4.13
C ALA A 246 5.21 5.39 3.52
N GLU A 247 6.32 5.67 4.22
CA GLU A 247 7.40 6.52 3.73
C GLU A 247 8.25 5.75 2.71
N ILE A 248 8.63 6.41 1.62
CA ILE A 248 9.46 5.88 0.54
C ILE A 248 10.60 6.86 0.34
N GLU A 249 11.84 6.39 0.34
CA GLU A 249 13.01 7.22 0.07
C GLU A 249 13.61 6.84 -1.29
N VAL A 250 13.62 7.78 -2.24
CA VAL A 250 14.14 7.56 -3.60
C VAL A 250 14.79 8.84 -4.11
N GLY A 251 15.91 8.72 -4.81
CA GLY A 251 16.65 9.88 -5.30
C GLY A 251 17.13 10.85 -4.20
N GLY A 252 17.28 10.37 -2.96
CA GLY A 252 17.63 11.19 -1.80
C GLY A 252 16.50 12.06 -1.25
N GLN A 253 15.25 11.85 -1.71
CA GLN A 253 14.07 12.53 -1.20
C GLN A 253 13.07 11.54 -0.60
N LYS A 254 12.30 12.02 0.38
CA LYS A 254 11.26 11.24 1.06
C LYS A 254 9.90 11.60 0.50
N TYR A 255 9.12 10.58 0.21
CA TYR A 255 7.75 10.66 -0.29
C TYR A 255 6.84 9.81 0.60
N THR A 256 5.55 10.11 0.62
CA THR A 256 4.55 9.12 1.05
C THR A 256 4.16 8.26 -0.13
N PHE A 257 3.67 7.04 0.14
CA PHE A 257 3.10 6.17 -0.89
C PHE A 257 2.08 6.89 -1.76
N GLY A 258 1.10 7.57 -1.16
CA GLY A 258 0.11 8.36 -1.89
C GLY A 258 0.69 9.60 -2.58
N GLY A 259 1.71 10.23 -2.00
CA GLY A 259 2.36 11.39 -2.60
C GLY A 259 3.09 11.03 -3.89
N LEU A 260 3.89 9.96 -3.88
CA LEU A 260 4.58 9.45 -5.06
C LEU A 260 3.59 8.99 -6.14
N ALA A 261 2.50 8.32 -5.73
CA ALA A 261 1.38 7.97 -6.61
C ALA A 261 0.76 9.20 -7.30
N GLN A 262 0.51 10.27 -6.55
CA GLN A 262 -0.04 11.53 -7.08
C GLN A 262 0.92 12.16 -8.08
N GLU A 263 2.19 12.30 -7.72
CA GLU A 263 3.22 12.87 -8.61
C GLU A 263 3.34 12.09 -9.91
N PHE A 264 3.34 10.75 -9.86
CA PHE A 264 3.34 9.94 -11.07
C PHE A 264 2.09 10.18 -11.92
N TYR A 265 0.90 10.19 -11.32
CA TYR A 265 -0.35 10.41 -12.07
C TYR A 265 -0.36 11.75 -12.81
N ASP A 266 0.14 12.80 -12.16
CA ASP A 266 0.18 14.16 -12.70
C ASP A 266 1.33 14.38 -13.68
N SER A 267 2.38 13.55 -13.61
CA SER A 267 3.51 13.62 -14.56
C SER A 267 3.13 13.23 -15.99
N ASN A 268 4.00 13.59 -16.93
CA ASN A 268 3.91 13.19 -18.33
C ASN A 268 4.55 11.82 -18.62
N GLU A 269 5.06 11.13 -17.60
CA GLU A 269 5.71 9.83 -17.76
C GLU A 269 4.71 8.77 -18.23
N LEU A 270 5.04 8.06 -19.30
CA LEU A 270 4.25 6.93 -19.82
C LEU A 270 2.79 7.29 -20.18
N LEU A 271 2.48 8.54 -20.57
CA LEU A 271 1.10 8.91 -20.92
C LEU A 271 0.57 8.17 -22.16
N THR A 272 1.46 7.82 -23.09
CA THR A 272 1.10 7.05 -24.29
C THR A 272 0.71 5.62 -23.93
N GLU A 273 1.48 4.98 -23.05
CA GLU A 273 1.31 3.59 -22.65
C GLU A 273 0.24 3.43 -21.57
N LEU A 274 0.13 4.40 -20.67
CA LEU A 274 -0.72 4.38 -19.47
C LEU A 274 -1.51 5.70 -19.37
N PRO A 275 -2.55 5.87 -20.20
CA PRO A 275 -3.37 7.09 -20.23
C PRO A 275 -4.25 7.25 -18.98
N ARG A 276 -4.60 8.51 -18.70
CA ARG A 276 -5.42 8.95 -17.55
C ARG A 276 -6.85 8.43 -17.57
#